data_AF-A0A2L0BX90-F1
#
_entry.id   AF-A0A2L0BX90-F1
#
_cell.length_a   1.000
_cell.length_b   1.000
_cell.length_c   1.000
_cell.angle_alpha   90.00
_cell.angle_beta   90.00
_cell.angle_gamma   90.00
#
_symmetry.space_group_name_H-M   'P 1'
#
loop_
_entity.id
_entity.type
_entity.pdbx_description
1 polymer ?
#
loop_
_entity_poly.entity_id
_entity_poly.type
_entity_poly.pdbx_seq_one_letter_code
_entity_poly.pdbx_strand_id
1 'polypeptide(L)'
;VSLKTIFFPVIIIIMIWFWHRVHLLSRSPVLLEYMLINLGLALTFLNTPLEYLTLSFEMPFMLLLGDIRQGIFYAMLLSFWLIFAGEHMLIQDVAGRRSLKVYWKHLSAVVIGCVSLFIFDLCERGVQLRNPFYSIWVTDIGTNLALTFIILAGISAVIYFAFLCWMVWKVFRNIIIKKSALPSMSTVRRLHYEGIIYRFKFLMLATLLCAALTVIWFILGQIAEGQWKWDEHVELELTSAFF
;
A
#
# COMPACT_ATOMS: atom_id res chain seq x y z
N VAL A 1 -10.65 -13.18 -12.61
CA VAL A 1 -11.49 -12.01 -13.03
C VAL A 1 -12.81 -11.93 -12.26
N SER A 2 -13.49 -13.05 -11.98
CA SER A 2 -14.75 -13.05 -11.22
C SER A 2 -14.66 -12.37 -9.85
N LEU A 3 -13.57 -12.59 -9.09
CA LEU A 3 -13.34 -11.91 -7.80
C LEU A 3 -13.28 -10.38 -7.96
N LYS A 4 -12.48 -9.88 -8.91
CA LYS A 4 -12.40 -8.43 -9.23
C LYS A 4 -13.78 -7.84 -9.54
N THR A 5 -14.60 -8.58 -10.29
CA THR A 5 -15.95 -8.17 -10.70
C THR A 5 -16.92 -8.05 -9.52
N ILE A 6 -16.79 -8.92 -8.51
CA ILE A 6 -17.60 -8.87 -7.29
C ILE A 6 -17.12 -7.73 -6.38
N PHE A 7 -15.81 -7.61 -6.16
CA PHE A 7 -15.26 -6.63 -5.24
C PHE A 7 -15.33 -5.20 -5.76
N PHE A 8 -15.21 -4.98 -7.07
CA PHE A 8 -15.27 -3.64 -7.67
C PHE A 8 -16.51 -2.82 -7.27
N PRO A 9 -17.77 -3.28 -7.51
CA PRO A 9 -18.96 -2.54 -7.12
C PRO A 9 -19.11 -2.44 -5.60
N VAL A 10 -18.70 -3.47 -4.85
CA VAL A 10 -18.75 -3.47 -3.38
C VAL A 10 -17.88 -2.35 -2.81
N ILE A 11 -16.65 -2.21 -3.29
CA ILE A 11 -15.73 -1.16 -2.85
C ILE A 11 -16.30 0.23 -3.19
N ILE A 12 -16.85 0.42 -4.40
CA ILE A 12 -17.47 1.69 -4.80
C ILE A 12 -18.63 2.06 -3.87
N ILE A 13 -19.52 1.11 -3.56
CA ILE A 13 -20.65 1.35 -2.65
C ILE A 13 -20.16 1.77 -1.26
N ILE A 14 -19.17 1.06 -0.72
CA ILE A 14 -18.58 1.38 0.59
C ILE A 14 -17.95 2.77 0.57
N MET A 15 -17.25 3.15 -0.50
CA MET A 15 -16.64 4.46 -0.65
C MET A 15 -17.66 5.59 -0.72
N ILE A 16 -18.72 5.43 -1.53
CA ILE A 16 -19.81 6.41 -1.62
C ILE A 16 -20.47 6.58 -0.26
N TRP A 17 -20.77 5.47 0.41
CA TRP A 17 -21.34 5.47 1.76
C TRP A 17 -20.42 6.19 2.76
N PHE A 18 -19.13 5.86 2.77
CA PHE A 18 -18.15 6.47 3.67
C PHE A 18 -18.05 7.99 3.42
N TRP A 19 -17.97 8.42 2.16
CA TRP A 19 -17.85 9.83 1.82
C TRP A 19 -19.11 10.62 2.18
N HIS A 20 -20.28 10.04 1.93
CA HIS A 20 -21.56 10.63 2.33
C HIS A 20 -21.64 10.78 3.86
N ARG A 21 -21.22 9.76 4.62
CA ARG A 21 -21.17 9.82 6.09
C ARG A 21 -20.23 10.90 6.58
N VAL A 22 -19.08 11.09 5.95
CA VAL A 22 -18.13 12.16 6.31
C VAL A 22 -18.74 13.56 6.10
N HIS A 23 -19.48 13.77 5.00
CA HIS A 23 -20.11 15.07 4.69
C HIS A 23 -21.30 15.42 5.58
N LEU A 24 -21.93 14.43 6.21
CA LEU A 24 -23.00 14.65 7.18
C LEU A 24 -22.48 15.24 8.51
N LEU A 25 -21.17 15.18 8.78
CA LEU A 25 -20.60 15.79 9.99
C LEU A 25 -20.42 17.30 9.79
N SER A 26 -20.65 18.09 10.84
CA SER A 26 -20.53 19.55 10.84
C SER A 26 -19.08 20.08 10.80
N ARG A 27 -18.09 19.23 10.45
CA ARG A 27 -16.66 19.58 10.40
C ARG A 27 -16.09 19.29 9.01
N SER A 28 -15.04 20.01 8.63
CA SER A 28 -14.30 19.69 7.41
C SER A 28 -13.62 18.31 7.51
N PRO A 29 -13.55 17.54 6.41
CA PRO A 29 -12.90 16.23 6.41
C PRO A 29 -11.42 16.34 6.82
N VAL A 30 -10.94 15.33 7.55
CA VAL A 30 -9.54 15.27 8.04
C VAL A 30 -8.64 14.65 6.98
N LEU A 31 -7.35 14.97 7.03
CA LEU A 31 -6.34 14.41 6.12
C LEU A 31 -6.42 12.88 6.01
N LEU A 32 -6.61 12.16 7.12
CA LEU A 32 -6.77 10.70 7.12
C LEU A 32 -8.00 10.23 6.33
N GLU A 33 -9.11 10.97 6.37
CA GLU A 33 -10.32 10.63 5.61
C GLU A 33 -10.10 10.81 4.11
N TYR A 34 -9.39 11.87 3.70
CA TYR A 34 -8.94 12.05 2.32
C TYR A 34 -8.01 10.94 1.86
N MET A 35 -7.04 10.54 2.70
CA MET A 35 -6.12 9.46 2.37
C MET A 35 -6.82 8.11 2.24
N LEU A 36 -7.83 7.83 3.09
CA LEU A 36 -8.65 6.63 2.98
C LEU A 36 -9.48 6.59 1.69
N ILE A 37 -10.04 7.73 1.27
CA ILE A 37 -10.71 7.83 -0.04
C ILE A 37 -9.74 7.56 -1.18
N ASN A 38 -8.55 8.19 -1.17
CA ASN A 38 -7.57 7.98 -2.24
C ASN A 38 -7.06 6.52 -2.28
N LEU A 39 -6.89 5.88 -1.12
CA LEU A 39 -6.55 4.47 -1.04
C LEU A 39 -7.68 3.58 -1.59
N GLY A 40 -8.93 3.91 -1.27
CA GLY A 40 -10.12 3.25 -1.84
C GLY A 40 -10.21 3.44 -3.36
N LEU A 41 -9.90 4.63 -3.87
CA LEU A 41 -9.85 4.90 -5.32
C LEU A 41 -8.78 4.06 -6.00
N ALA A 42 -7.59 3.97 -5.41
CA ALA A 42 -6.51 3.12 -5.93
C ALA A 42 -6.89 1.63 -5.91
N LEU A 43 -7.54 1.16 -4.84
CA LEU A 43 -8.03 -0.22 -4.75
C LEU A 43 -9.17 -0.50 -5.73
N THR A 44 -10.05 0.46 -5.96
CA THR A 44 -11.11 0.39 -6.98
C THR A 44 -10.49 0.31 -8.36
N PHE A 45 -9.51 1.18 -8.65
CA PHE A 45 -8.75 1.18 -9.89
C PHE A 45 -8.01 -0.14 -10.11
N LEU A 46 -7.48 -0.77 -9.07
CA LEU A 46 -6.85 -2.10 -9.13
C LEU A 46 -7.86 -3.24 -9.41
N ASN A 47 -9.10 -3.10 -8.95
CA ASN A 47 -10.15 -4.12 -9.11
C ASN A 47 -11.06 -3.91 -10.32
N THR A 48 -10.92 -2.82 -11.09
CA THR A 48 -11.66 -2.64 -12.34
C THR A 48 -11.45 -3.86 -13.27
N PRO A 49 -12.52 -4.56 -13.69
CA PRO A 49 -12.39 -5.80 -14.46
C PRO A 49 -12.13 -5.51 -15.95
N LEU A 50 -11.04 -4.77 -16.24
CA LEU A 50 -10.61 -4.42 -17.60
C LEU A 50 -10.20 -5.65 -18.42
N GLU A 51 -9.85 -6.74 -17.74
CA GLU A 51 -9.47 -8.01 -18.35
C GLU A 51 -10.61 -8.60 -19.20
N TYR A 52 -11.89 -8.28 -18.95
CA TYR A 52 -12.96 -8.75 -19.84
C TYR A 52 -12.86 -8.19 -21.25
N LEU A 53 -12.31 -6.98 -21.41
CA LEU A 53 -12.13 -6.38 -22.72
C LEU A 53 -11.14 -7.18 -23.57
N THR A 54 -10.21 -7.94 -22.97
CA THR A 54 -9.24 -8.76 -23.72
C THR A 54 -9.92 -9.94 -24.44
N LEU A 55 -11.15 -10.30 -24.07
CA LEU A 55 -11.93 -11.33 -24.76
C LEU A 55 -12.43 -10.86 -26.14
N SER A 56 -12.63 -9.55 -26.30
CA SER A 56 -13.16 -8.95 -27.53
C SER A 56 -12.10 -8.18 -28.34
N PHE A 57 -11.07 -7.68 -27.67
CA PHE A 57 -10.02 -6.87 -28.28
C PHE A 57 -8.63 -7.40 -27.89
N GLU A 58 -7.73 -7.47 -28.85
CA GLU A 58 -6.32 -7.75 -28.58
C GLU A 58 -5.67 -6.52 -27.91
N MET A 59 -5.33 -6.64 -26.62
CA MET A 59 -4.71 -5.56 -25.85
C MET A 59 -3.34 -6.00 -25.30
N PRO A 60 -2.25 -5.86 -26.10
CA PRO A 60 -0.91 -6.29 -25.68
C PRO A 60 -0.37 -5.51 -24.46
N PHE A 61 -0.91 -4.31 -24.18
CA PHE A 61 -0.53 -3.47 -23.04
C PHE A 61 -1.12 -3.90 -21.69
N MET A 62 -1.92 -4.97 -21.64
CA MET A 62 -2.65 -5.36 -20.43
C MET A 62 -1.73 -5.72 -19.26
N LEU A 63 -0.57 -6.33 -19.53
CA LEU A 63 0.44 -6.65 -18.51
C LEU A 63 1.00 -5.38 -17.88
N LEU A 64 1.49 -4.45 -18.71
CA LEU A 64 2.01 -3.16 -18.25
C LEU A 64 0.95 -2.35 -17.48
N LEU A 65 -0.30 -2.34 -17.97
CA LEU A 65 -1.39 -1.68 -17.26
C LEU A 65 -1.67 -2.33 -15.89
N GLY A 66 -1.55 -3.65 -15.80
CA GLY A 66 -1.63 -4.39 -14.53
C GLY A 66 -0.58 -3.93 -13.52
N ASP A 67 0.68 -3.85 -13.94
CA ASP A 67 1.78 -3.41 -13.07
C ASP A 67 1.61 -1.96 -12.62
N ILE A 68 1.21 -1.07 -13.53
CA ILE A 68 0.94 0.34 -13.22
C ILE A 68 -0.16 0.46 -12.16
N ARG A 69 -1.25 -0.32 -12.30
CA ARG A 69 -2.36 -0.33 -11.33
C ARG A 69 -1.90 -0.81 -9.95
N GLN A 70 -1.11 -1.89 -9.90
CA GLN A 70 -0.53 -2.40 -8.66
C GLN A 70 0.45 -1.41 -8.04
N GLY A 71 1.32 -0.81 -8.84
CA GLY A 71 2.29 0.21 -8.41
C GLY A 71 1.60 1.43 -7.79
N ILE A 72 0.52 1.94 -8.41
CA ILE A 72 -0.28 3.05 -7.86
C ILE A 72 -0.90 2.64 -6.52
N PHE A 73 -1.46 1.43 -6.41
CA PHE A 73 -2.02 0.94 -5.16
C PHE A 73 -0.97 0.86 -4.04
N TYR A 74 0.20 0.27 -4.32
CA TYR A 74 1.28 0.19 -3.32
C TYR A 74 1.81 1.57 -2.94
N ALA A 75 1.99 2.49 -3.90
CA ALA A 75 2.41 3.86 -3.61
C ALA A 75 1.43 4.57 -2.65
N MET A 76 0.13 4.41 -2.89
CA MET A 76 -0.93 4.97 -2.05
C MET A 76 -0.99 4.31 -0.67
N LEU A 77 -0.82 2.98 -0.59
CA LEU A 77 -0.79 2.23 0.67
C LEU A 77 0.40 2.63 1.55
N LEU A 78 1.60 2.70 0.98
CA LEU A 78 2.81 3.13 1.69
C LEU A 78 2.69 4.59 2.15
N SER A 79 2.17 5.47 1.30
CA SER A 79 1.89 6.86 1.65
C SER A 79 0.88 6.97 2.79
N PHE A 80 -0.19 6.17 2.76
CA PHE A 80 -1.19 6.10 3.83
C PHE A 80 -0.56 5.72 5.16
N TRP A 81 0.28 4.67 5.21
CA TRP A 81 0.93 4.21 6.44
C TRP A 81 1.83 5.27 7.07
N LEU A 82 2.60 5.97 6.24
CA LEU A 82 3.48 7.03 6.70
C LEU A 82 2.68 8.20 7.29
N ILE A 83 1.65 8.66 6.57
CA ILE A 83 0.78 9.76 7.03
C ILE A 83 0.01 9.33 8.28
N PHE A 84 -0.49 8.09 8.34
CA PHE A 84 -1.19 7.54 9.49
C PHE A 84 -0.30 7.53 10.74
N ALA A 85 0.91 6.99 10.64
CA ALA A 85 1.88 7.01 11.74
C ALA A 85 2.23 8.44 12.16
N GLY A 86 2.38 9.35 11.19
CA GLY A 86 2.72 10.74 11.42
C GLY A 86 1.63 11.55 12.09
N GLU A 87 0.38 11.38 11.66
CA GLU A 87 -0.78 12.02 12.25
C GLU A 87 -0.93 11.61 13.72
N HIS A 88 -0.74 10.33 14.04
CA HIS A 88 -0.81 9.81 15.41
C HIS A 88 0.39 10.21 16.28
N MET A 89 1.57 10.49 15.68
CA MET A 89 2.71 11.06 16.40
C MET A 89 2.46 12.53 16.79
N LEU A 90 1.82 13.30 15.92
CA LEU A 90 1.66 14.76 16.03
C LEU A 90 0.42 15.22 16.80
N ILE A 91 -0.41 14.31 17.33
CA ILE A 91 -1.56 14.63 18.22
C ILE A 91 -1.15 15.48 19.46
N GLN A 92 0.15 15.72 19.66
CA GLN A 92 0.69 16.39 20.83
C GLN A 92 1.07 17.87 20.64
N ASP A 93 1.40 18.37 19.44
CA ASP A 93 2.13 19.66 19.38
C ASP A 93 1.45 20.86 18.69
N VAL A 94 0.51 20.76 17.74
CA VAL A 94 -0.16 21.96 17.20
C VAL A 94 -1.56 21.66 16.67
N ALA A 95 -2.55 22.43 17.14
CA ALA A 95 -3.94 22.47 16.63
C ALA A 95 -4.05 23.22 15.28
N GLY A 96 -3.12 22.96 14.36
CA GLY A 96 -3.09 23.55 13.02
C GLY A 96 -3.59 22.57 11.96
N ARG A 97 -4.22 23.09 10.89
CA ARG A 97 -4.59 22.28 9.72
C ARG A 97 -3.33 21.64 9.13
N ARG A 98 -3.21 20.31 9.25
CA ARG A 98 -2.07 19.57 8.71
C ARG A 98 -2.24 19.39 7.21
N SER A 99 -1.29 19.95 6.46
CA SER A 99 -1.23 19.82 5.01
C SER A 99 -0.23 18.71 4.65
N LEU A 100 -0.47 18.04 3.52
CA LEU A 100 0.47 17.07 2.93
C LEU A 100 1.89 17.62 2.78
N LYS A 101 2.04 18.94 2.64
CA LYS A 101 3.34 19.62 2.56
C LYS A 101 4.27 19.33 3.74
N VAL A 102 3.73 19.11 4.94
CA VAL A 102 4.52 18.78 6.14
C VAL A 102 5.19 17.41 6.01
N TYR A 103 4.55 16.48 5.29
CA TYR A 103 5.03 15.11 5.10
C TYR A 103 5.85 14.91 3.82
N TRP A 104 6.06 15.97 3.01
CA TRP A 104 6.68 15.87 1.69
C TRP A 104 8.07 15.22 1.71
N LYS A 105 8.90 15.54 2.71
CA LYS A 105 10.24 14.95 2.88
C LYS A 105 10.21 13.44 3.13
N HIS A 106 9.12 12.95 3.68
CA HIS A 106 8.94 11.53 3.99
C HIS A 106 8.29 10.79 2.82
N LEU A 107 7.35 11.46 2.14
CA LEU A 107 6.70 10.96 0.93
C LEU A 107 7.67 10.91 -0.27
N SER A 108 8.68 11.77 -0.32
CA SER A 108 9.65 11.78 -1.42
C SER A 108 10.39 10.45 -1.58
N ALA A 109 10.67 9.73 -0.49
CA ALA A 109 11.29 8.40 -0.58
C ALA A 109 10.37 7.40 -1.31
N VAL A 110 9.08 7.40 -1.00
CA VAL A 110 8.07 6.56 -1.68
C VAL A 110 7.96 6.93 -3.15
N VAL A 111 7.85 8.24 -3.44
CA VAL A 111 7.73 8.74 -4.82
C VAL A 111 8.95 8.37 -5.65
N ILE A 112 10.16 8.57 -5.14
CA ILE A 112 11.40 8.22 -5.86
C ILE A 112 11.44 6.72 -6.15
N GLY A 113 11.11 5.87 -5.18
CA GLY A 113 11.07 4.43 -5.37
C GLY A 113 10.06 3.99 -6.43
N CYS A 114 8.82 4.47 -6.32
CA CYS A 114 7.76 4.12 -7.27
C CYS A 114 8.04 4.65 -8.67
N VAL A 115 8.58 5.87 -8.81
CA VAL A 115 8.96 6.42 -10.12
C VAL A 115 10.11 5.63 -10.73
N SER A 116 11.08 5.18 -9.93
CA SER A 116 12.19 4.36 -10.41
C SER A 116 11.71 3.02 -10.96
N LEU A 117 10.83 2.32 -10.23
CA LEU A 117 10.23 1.07 -10.70
C LEU A 117 9.31 1.27 -11.91
N PHE A 118 8.55 2.37 -11.93
CA PHE A 118 7.71 2.69 -13.08
C PHE A 118 8.53 2.94 -14.36
N ILE A 119 9.66 3.65 -14.26
CA ILE A 119 10.55 3.83 -15.41
C ILE A 119 11.14 2.49 -15.84
N PHE A 120 11.54 1.63 -14.89
CA PHE A 120 12.02 0.28 -15.19
C PHE A 120 10.97 -0.54 -15.95
N ASP A 121 9.72 -0.58 -15.48
CA ASP A 121 8.62 -1.30 -16.13
C ASP A 121 8.32 -0.75 -17.53
N LEU A 122 8.39 0.58 -17.72
CA LEU A 122 8.24 1.20 -19.04
C LEU A 122 9.38 0.82 -19.98
N CYS A 123 10.61 0.75 -19.49
CA CYS A 123 11.76 0.36 -20.30
C CYS A 123 11.74 -1.12 -20.66
N GLU A 124 11.31 -2.01 -19.76
CA GLU A 124 11.23 -3.44 -20.03
C GLU A 124 9.93 -3.82 -20.75
N ARG A 125 8.79 -3.71 -20.07
CA ARG A 125 7.48 -4.14 -20.59
C ARG A 125 6.89 -3.18 -21.61
N GLY A 126 7.21 -1.89 -21.53
CA GLY A 126 6.75 -0.91 -22.51
C GLY A 126 7.38 -1.11 -23.89
N VAL A 127 8.66 -1.47 -23.97
CA VAL A 127 9.34 -1.77 -25.25
C VAL A 127 8.90 -3.13 -25.79
N GLN A 128 8.57 -4.08 -24.91
CA GLN A 128 8.02 -5.40 -25.29
C GLN A 128 6.72 -5.31 -26.10
N LEU A 129 5.96 -4.20 -25.98
CA LEU A 129 4.76 -3.96 -26.80
C LEU A 129 5.06 -3.85 -28.29
N ARG A 130 6.26 -3.37 -28.65
CA ARG A 130 6.69 -3.25 -30.05
C ARG A 130 7.54 -4.45 -30.48
N ASN A 131 8.34 -5.00 -29.57
CA ASN A 131 9.18 -6.16 -29.83
C ASN A 131 9.07 -7.16 -28.67
N PRO A 132 8.30 -8.25 -28.80
CA PRO A 132 8.09 -9.21 -27.72
C PRO A 132 9.37 -9.96 -27.32
N PHE A 133 10.41 -9.96 -28.17
CA PHE A 133 11.71 -10.56 -27.88
C PHE A 133 12.70 -9.57 -27.24
N TYR A 134 12.27 -8.32 -26.99
CA TYR A 134 13.09 -7.35 -26.30
C TYR A 134 13.28 -7.74 -24.84
N SER A 135 14.53 -7.67 -24.39
CA SER A 135 14.91 -7.78 -23.00
C SER A 135 16.00 -6.75 -22.71
N ILE A 136 15.75 -5.91 -21.70
CA ILE A 136 16.70 -4.87 -21.26
C ILE A 136 18.04 -5.47 -20.80
N TRP A 137 18.00 -6.74 -20.37
CA TRP A 137 19.12 -7.51 -19.83
C TRP A 137 20.12 -8.00 -20.88
N VAL A 138 19.80 -7.89 -22.18
CA VAL A 138 20.66 -8.40 -23.26
C VAL A 138 21.80 -7.42 -23.58
N THR A 139 21.59 -6.12 -23.38
CA THR A 139 22.59 -5.10 -23.68
C THR A 139 23.25 -4.60 -22.41
N ASP A 140 24.58 -4.40 -22.42
CA ASP A 140 25.31 -3.91 -21.24
C ASP A 140 24.79 -2.57 -20.72
N ILE A 141 24.47 -1.64 -21.64
CA ILE A 141 23.90 -0.33 -21.31
C ILE A 141 22.52 -0.48 -20.66
N GLY A 142 21.66 -1.33 -21.24
CA GLY A 142 20.32 -1.62 -20.72
C GLY A 142 20.38 -2.26 -19.32
N THR A 143 21.22 -3.27 -19.13
CA THR A 143 21.43 -3.95 -17.84
C THR A 143 21.90 -2.98 -16.76
N ASN A 144 22.89 -2.12 -17.06
CA ASN A 144 23.37 -1.11 -16.10
C ASN A 144 22.27 -0.10 -15.72
N LEU A 145 21.45 0.31 -16.69
CA LEU A 145 20.31 1.20 -16.46
C LEU A 145 19.23 0.53 -15.60
N ALA A 146 18.84 -0.71 -15.94
CA ALA A 146 17.88 -1.51 -15.19
C ALA A 146 18.32 -1.70 -13.73
N LEU A 147 19.56 -2.13 -13.52
CA LEU A 147 20.13 -2.29 -12.19
C LEU A 147 20.14 -0.97 -11.42
N THR A 148 20.43 0.16 -12.06
CA THR A 148 20.39 1.48 -11.41
C THR A 148 19.00 1.80 -10.86
N PHE A 149 17.94 1.57 -11.65
CA PHE A 149 16.56 1.81 -11.19
C PHE A 149 16.15 0.86 -10.06
N ILE A 150 16.50 -0.42 -10.16
CA ILE A 150 16.20 -1.43 -9.13
C ILE A 150 16.94 -1.10 -7.83
N ILE A 151 18.23 -0.74 -7.90
CA ILE A 151 19.04 -0.36 -6.74
C ILE A 151 18.48 0.91 -6.10
N LEU A 152 18.13 1.93 -6.89
CA LEU A 152 17.53 3.16 -6.39
C LEU A 152 16.20 2.90 -5.67
N ALA A 153 15.35 2.05 -6.26
CA ALA A 153 14.11 1.61 -5.63
C ALA A 153 14.38 0.83 -4.32
N GLY A 154 15.34 -0.08 -4.31
CA GLY A 154 15.74 -0.83 -3.11
C GLY A 154 16.23 0.08 -1.97
N ILE A 155 17.12 1.02 -2.26
CA ILE A 155 17.60 2.01 -1.28
C ILE A 155 16.43 2.83 -0.73
N SER A 156 15.53 3.30 -1.60
CA SER A 156 14.36 4.07 -1.18
C SER A 156 13.42 3.27 -0.27
N ALA A 157 13.24 1.97 -0.55
CA ALA A 157 12.42 1.07 0.26
C ALA A 157 13.04 0.83 1.64
N VAL A 158 14.37 0.66 1.72
CA VAL A 158 15.09 0.51 3.00
C VAL A 158 14.98 1.77 3.84
N ILE A 159 15.18 2.95 3.24
CA ILE A 159 15.03 4.24 3.93
C ILE A 159 13.60 4.41 4.44
N TYR A 160 12.61 4.11 3.59
CA TYR A 160 11.20 4.16 3.96
C TYR A 160 10.89 3.23 5.14
N PHE A 161 11.35 1.97 5.10
CA PHE A 161 11.08 0.99 6.13
C PHE A 161 11.74 1.37 7.47
N ALA A 162 13.00 1.79 7.45
CA ALA A 162 13.70 2.26 8.65
C ALA A 162 12.97 3.47 9.27
N PHE A 163 12.51 4.40 8.44
CA PHE A 163 11.76 5.56 8.89
C PHE A 163 10.39 5.18 9.48
N LEU A 164 9.63 4.29 8.84
CA LEU A 164 8.36 3.80 9.33
C LEU A 164 8.51 3.10 10.69
N CYS A 165 9.51 2.22 10.84
CA CYS A 165 9.83 1.55 12.10
C CYS A 165 10.15 2.57 13.21
N TRP A 166 10.96 3.58 12.91
CA TRP A 166 11.26 4.65 13.86
C TRP A 166 10.01 5.43 14.29
N MET A 167 9.13 5.79 13.35
CA MET A 167 7.88 6.48 13.65
C MET A 167 6.96 5.64 14.53
N VAL A 168 6.79 4.36 14.18
CA VAL A 168 5.94 3.42 14.94
C VAL A 168 6.49 3.26 16.36
N TRP A 169 7.80 3.06 16.51
CA TRP A 169 8.45 3.01 17.82
C TRP A 169 8.17 4.27 18.64
N LYS A 170 8.34 5.45 18.03
CA LYS A 170 8.11 6.74 18.69
C LYS A 170 6.65 6.91 19.11
N VAL A 171 5.68 6.49 18.28
CA VAL A 171 4.26 6.52 18.63
C VAL A 171 3.98 5.59 19.82
N PHE A 172 4.53 4.37 19.84
CA PHE A 172 4.38 3.47 20.98
C PHE A 172 4.98 4.05 22.27
N ARG A 173 6.19 4.62 22.21
CA ARG A 173 6.81 5.30 23.35
C ARG A 173 5.94 6.44 23.88
N ASN A 174 5.41 7.27 22.98
CA ASN A 174 4.52 8.38 23.34
C ASN A 174 3.23 7.89 23.99
N ILE A 175 2.65 6.80 23.51
CA ILE A 175 1.46 6.18 24.10
C ILE A 175 1.78 5.68 25.51
N ILE A 176 2.92 5.04 25.72
CA ILE A 176 3.34 4.54 27.05
C ILE A 176 3.47 5.69 28.05
N ILE A 177 4.16 6.78 27.67
CA ILE A 177 4.34 7.96 28.52
C ILE A 177 3.00 8.66 28.79
N LYS A 178 2.13 8.80 27.78
CA LYS A 178 0.80 9.40 27.99
C LYS A 178 -0.08 8.53 28.88
N LYS A 179 0.04 7.20 28.79
CA LYS A 179 -0.77 6.26 29.57
C LYS A 179 -0.53 6.40 31.07
N SER A 180 0.71 6.69 31.50
CA SER A 180 1.00 6.94 32.92
C SER A 180 0.43 8.28 33.42
N ALA A 181 0.18 9.24 32.52
CA ALA A 181 -0.43 10.54 32.83
C ALA A 181 -1.96 10.59 32.63
N LEU A 182 -2.60 9.52 32.14
CA LEU A 182 -4.07 9.45 31.96
C LEU A 182 -4.87 9.55 33.28
N PRO A 183 -4.44 8.99 34.43
CA PRO A 183 -5.22 9.02 35.66
C PRO A 183 -5.45 10.44 36.23
N SER A 184 -4.58 11.40 35.89
CA SER A 184 -4.68 12.79 36.35
C SER A 184 -5.51 13.70 35.44
N MET A 185 -6.11 13.16 34.38
CA MET A 185 -6.93 13.93 33.43
C MET A 185 -8.42 13.83 33.73
N SER A 186 -9.19 14.83 33.29
CA SER A 186 -10.66 14.79 33.36
C SER A 186 -11.22 13.61 32.56
N THR A 187 -12.31 13.01 33.06
CA THR A 187 -12.93 11.79 32.50
C THR A 187 -13.25 11.90 31.01
N VAL A 188 -13.77 13.05 30.56
CA VAL A 188 -14.11 13.32 29.16
C VAL A 188 -12.87 13.31 28.27
N ARG A 189 -11.78 13.94 28.72
CA ARG A 189 -10.52 13.99 27.97
C ARG A 189 -9.85 12.62 27.93
N ARG A 190 -9.91 11.87 29.03
CA ARG A 190 -9.38 10.50 29.14
C ARG A 190 -10.04 9.57 28.13
N LEU A 191 -11.38 9.54 28.08
CA LEU A 191 -12.15 8.71 27.14
C LEU A 191 -11.82 9.02 25.67
N HIS A 192 -11.66 10.31 25.33
CA HIS A 192 -11.27 10.71 23.98
C HIS A 192 -9.89 10.17 23.58
N TYR A 193 -8.88 10.30 24.46
CA TYR A 193 -7.53 9.79 24.19
C TYR A 193 -7.47 8.26 24.18
N GLU A 194 -8.18 7.58 25.08
CA GLU A 194 -8.29 6.12 25.08
C GLU A 194 -8.89 5.61 23.77
N GLY A 195 -9.93 6.27 23.25
CA GLY A 195 -10.52 5.94 21.96
C GLY A 195 -9.54 6.10 20.79
N ILE A 196 -8.74 7.16 20.77
CA ILE A 196 -7.70 7.38 19.75
C ILE A 196 -6.63 6.28 19.82
N ILE A 197 -6.14 5.99 21.03
CA ILE A 197 -5.11 4.96 21.26
C ILE A 197 -5.63 3.59 20.84
N TYR A 198 -6.88 3.25 21.20
CA TYR A 198 -7.49 1.99 20.83
C TYR A 198 -7.58 1.81 19.31
N ARG A 199 -8.10 2.83 18.59
CA ARG A 199 -8.20 2.80 17.12
C ARG A 199 -6.84 2.61 16.46
N PHE A 200 -5.82 3.33 16.94
CA PHE A 200 -4.45 3.17 16.46
C PHE A 200 -3.93 1.75 16.66
N LYS A 201 -4.04 1.21 17.88
CA LYS A 201 -3.55 -0.14 18.20
C LYS A 201 -4.29 -1.22 17.41
N PHE A 202 -5.60 -1.09 17.26
CA PHE A 202 -6.41 -2.01 16.49
C PHE A 202 -5.96 -2.04 15.02
N LEU A 203 -5.85 -0.88 14.38
CA LEU A 203 -5.44 -0.81 12.97
C LEU A 203 -4.00 -1.31 12.77
N MET A 204 -3.09 -0.95 13.67
CA MET A 204 -1.70 -1.40 13.63
C MET A 204 -1.59 -2.93 13.78
N LEU A 205 -2.33 -3.53 14.71
CA LEU A 205 -2.34 -4.98 14.92
C LEU A 205 -2.90 -5.71 13.71
N ALA A 206 -4.04 -5.26 13.18
CA ALA A 206 -4.65 -5.85 12.00
C ALA A 206 -3.70 -5.81 10.79
N THR A 207 -2.93 -4.74 10.67
CA THR A 207 -1.97 -4.56 9.57
C THR A 207 -0.74 -5.43 9.72
N LEU A 208 -0.18 -5.51 10.93
CA LEU A 208 0.95 -6.39 11.18
C LEU A 208 0.57 -7.86 10.95
N LEU A 209 -0.64 -8.24 11.37
CA LEU A 209 -1.20 -9.57 11.11
C LEU A 209 -1.37 -9.81 9.60
N CYS A 210 -1.96 -8.85 8.87
CA CYS A 210 -2.12 -8.94 7.43
C CYS A 210 -0.77 -9.08 6.71
N ALA A 211 0.21 -8.23 7.03
CA ALA A 211 1.55 -8.28 6.46
C ALA A 211 2.28 -9.58 6.80
N ALA A 212 2.18 -10.06 8.04
CA ALA A 212 2.78 -11.33 8.45
C ALA A 212 2.17 -12.50 7.68
N LEU A 213 0.85 -12.55 7.54
CA LEU A 213 0.17 -13.57 6.75
C LEU A 213 0.57 -13.51 5.28
N THR A 214 0.69 -12.32 4.68
CA THR A 214 1.17 -12.16 3.30
C THR A 214 2.58 -12.72 3.12
N VAL A 215 3.50 -12.41 4.04
CA VAL A 215 4.89 -12.90 3.95
C VAL A 215 4.96 -14.41 4.17
N ILE A 216 4.25 -14.94 5.18
CA ILE A 216 4.19 -16.38 5.46
C ILE A 216 3.65 -17.12 4.23
N TRP A 217 2.54 -16.67 3.67
CA TRP A 217 1.95 -17.31 2.49
C TRP A 217 2.83 -17.19 1.25
N PHE A 218 3.47 -16.04 1.04
CA PHE A 218 4.42 -15.88 -0.05
C PHE A 218 5.58 -16.89 0.05
N ILE A 219 6.17 -17.04 1.24
CA ILE A 219 7.25 -18.01 1.48
C ILE A 219 6.76 -19.44 1.24
N LEU A 220 5.58 -19.79 1.76
CA LEU A 220 4.99 -21.12 1.55
C LEU A 220 4.73 -21.41 0.07
N GLY A 221 4.24 -20.42 -0.70
CA GLY A 221 4.03 -20.54 -2.15
C GLY A 221 5.34 -20.82 -2.88
N GLN A 222 6.41 -20.08 -2.56
CA GLN A 222 7.73 -20.29 -3.17
C GLN A 222 8.33 -21.67 -2.83
N ILE A 223 8.14 -22.16 -1.60
CA ILE A 223 8.59 -23.50 -1.19
C ILE A 223 7.77 -24.60 -1.87
N ALA A 224 6.45 -24.42 -1.96
CA ALA A 224 5.55 -25.38 -2.59
C ALA A 224 5.84 -25.55 -4.08
N GLU A 225 6.08 -24.46 -4.82
CA GLU A 225 6.52 -24.51 -6.22
C GLU A 225 7.84 -25.30 -6.40
N GLY A 226 8.72 -25.27 -5.39
CA GLY A 226 9.95 -26.06 -5.37
C GLY A 226 9.78 -27.55 -5.03
N GLN A 227 8.76 -27.91 -4.23
CA GLN A 227 8.48 -29.27 -3.77
C GLN A 227 7.54 -30.05 -4.71
N TRP A 228 6.62 -29.37 -5.40
CA TRP A 228 5.61 -29.98 -6.28
C TRP A 228 6.16 -30.63 -7.56
N LYS A 229 7.45 -30.48 -7.85
CA LYS A 229 8.10 -31.24 -8.94
C LYS A 229 8.24 -32.75 -8.64
N TRP A 230 7.95 -33.22 -7.42
CA TRP A 230 8.33 -34.57 -6.98
C TRP A 230 7.21 -35.45 -6.41
N ASP A 231 5.98 -34.94 -6.21
CA ASP A 231 4.90 -35.76 -5.62
C ASP A 231 3.55 -35.48 -6.30
N GLU A 232 2.92 -36.54 -6.82
CA GLU A 232 1.88 -36.48 -7.86
C GLU A 232 0.44 -36.50 -7.29
N HIS A 233 0.25 -36.36 -5.96
CA HIS A 233 -0.98 -36.82 -5.31
C HIS A 233 -1.73 -35.85 -4.35
N VAL A 234 -1.56 -34.52 -4.46
CA VAL A 234 -2.44 -33.57 -3.73
C VAL A 234 -2.86 -32.38 -4.60
N GLU A 235 -4.14 -32.33 -4.98
CA GLU A 235 -4.79 -31.37 -5.91
C GLU A 235 -5.10 -29.97 -5.32
N LEU A 236 -4.34 -29.47 -4.34
CA LEU A 236 -4.59 -28.14 -3.76
C LEU A 236 -3.62 -27.09 -4.31
N GLU A 237 -4.07 -26.26 -5.25
CA GLU A 237 -3.29 -25.16 -5.82
C GLU A 237 -3.05 -24.01 -4.81
N LEU A 238 -2.03 -24.16 -3.97
CA LEU A 238 -1.64 -23.15 -2.97
C LEU A 238 -1.22 -21.81 -3.60
N THR A 239 -0.66 -21.84 -4.82
CA THR A 239 -0.27 -20.62 -5.55
C THR A 239 -1.49 -19.80 -5.93
N SER A 240 -2.56 -20.42 -6.45
CA SER A 240 -3.78 -19.68 -6.83
C SER A 240 -4.57 -19.19 -5.61
N ALA A 241 -4.49 -19.91 -4.48
CA ALA A 241 -5.09 -19.47 -3.22
C ALA A 241 -4.42 -18.23 -2.60
N PHE A 242 -3.16 -17.94 -2.96
CA PHE A 242 -2.42 -16.77 -2.49
C PHE A 242 -2.79 -15.47 -3.23
N PHE A 243 -3.10 -15.56 -4.53
CA PHE A 243 -3.35 -14.42 -5.43
C PHE A 243 -4.82 -13.97 -5.48
#